data_AF-A0A2V9JUX9-F1
#
_entry.id   AF-A0A2V9JUX9-F1
#
_cell.length_a   1.000
_cell.length_b   1.000
_cell.length_c   1.000
_cell.angle_alpha   90.00
_cell.angle_beta   90.00
_cell.angle_gamma   90.00
#
_symmetry.space_group_name_H-M   'P 1'
#
loop_
_entity.id
_entity.type
_entity.pdbx_description
1 polymer ?
#
loop_
_entity_poly.entity_id
_entity_poly.type
_entity_poly.pdbx_seq_one_letter_code
_entity_poly.pdbx_strand_id
1 'polypeptide(L)'
;MRGLDARIDLPERRGFSAYLSYNNQNLYQVGPVNGGLFLTAELTRFGPGVRFVPDQDQRNSGAFGVAYHHRPSGLWVAFAGRHESGAPLEIDPDDRERVVRRLTQQGLVPDAVLDLERGRVRPRTLFDVSVGIELFSKERVALGAQLDVENLTDRIFVYNFGNPFAGTHFGHPRLVSSRLKLTFR
;
A
#
# COMPACT_ATOMS: atom_id res chain seq x y z
N MET A 1 -21.18 -1.77 4.56
CA MET A 1 -20.02 -0.85 4.58
C MET A 1 -20.51 0.55 4.87
N ARG A 2 -19.77 1.35 5.65
CA ARG A 2 -19.97 2.80 5.80
C ARG A 2 -18.62 3.47 5.59
N GLY A 3 -18.58 4.61 4.93
CA GLY A 3 -17.33 5.29 4.65
C GLY A 3 -17.52 6.70 4.09
N LEU A 4 -16.41 7.42 4.03
CA LEU A 4 -16.26 8.73 3.44
C LEU A 4 -15.09 8.70 2.47
N ASP A 5 -15.30 9.27 1.29
CA ASP A 5 -14.29 9.44 0.27
C ASP A 5 -14.20 10.91 -0.12
N ALA A 6 -12.99 11.44 -0.14
CA ALA A 6 -12.71 12.80 -0.57
C ALA A 6 -11.47 12.83 -1.46
N ARG A 7 -11.54 13.61 -2.55
CA ARG A 7 -10.41 13.84 -3.44
C ARG A 7 -10.40 15.28 -3.94
N ILE A 8 -9.21 15.84 -4.03
CA ILE A 8 -8.93 17.15 -4.60
C ILE A 8 -7.83 16.98 -5.64
N ASP A 9 -8.05 17.55 -6.81
CA ASP A 9 -7.09 17.56 -7.92
C ASP A 9 -6.74 19.01 -8.29
N LEU A 10 -5.44 19.28 -8.41
CA LEU A 10 -4.91 20.53 -8.94
C LEU A 10 -4.45 20.29 -10.38
N PRO A 11 -5.17 20.81 -11.39
CA PRO A 11 -4.74 20.71 -12.78
C PRO A 11 -3.41 21.43 -12.98
N GLU A 12 -2.70 21.07 -14.05
CA GLU A 12 -1.37 21.62 -14.31
C GLU A 12 -1.38 23.16 -14.40
N ARG A 13 -0.62 23.82 -13.53
CA ARG A 13 -0.39 25.26 -13.54
C ARG A 13 1.11 25.54 -13.47
N ARG A 14 1.63 26.20 -14.51
CA ARG A 14 3.08 26.52 -14.64
C ARG A 14 3.98 25.29 -14.44
N GLY A 15 3.56 24.15 -15.00
CA GLY A 15 4.27 22.88 -14.88
C GLY A 15 3.96 22.07 -13.62
N PHE A 16 3.31 22.65 -12.60
CA PHE A 16 2.96 21.91 -11.37
C PHE A 16 1.56 21.31 -11.46
N SER A 17 1.42 20.03 -11.10
CA SER A 17 0.14 19.37 -10.86
C SER A 17 0.17 18.62 -9.53
N ALA A 18 -0.98 18.40 -8.93
CA ALA A 18 -1.06 17.68 -7.67
C ALA A 18 -2.41 17.01 -7.45
N TYR A 19 -2.45 16.05 -6.54
CA TYR A 19 -3.70 15.51 -6.00
C TYR A 19 -3.55 15.17 -4.52
N LEU A 20 -4.68 15.12 -3.84
CA LEU A 20 -4.83 14.61 -2.48
C LEU A 20 -6.12 13.79 -2.40
N SER A 21 -6.04 12.58 -1.88
CA SER A 21 -7.19 11.71 -1.67
C SER A 21 -7.19 11.13 -0.26
N TYR A 22 -8.38 10.97 0.31
CA TYR A 22 -8.60 10.36 1.60
C TYR A 22 -9.83 9.47 1.56
N ASN A 23 -9.70 8.28 2.13
CA ASN A 23 -10.76 7.30 2.32
C ASN A 23 -10.81 6.94 3.80
N ASN A 24 -12.00 6.99 4.38
CA ASN A 24 -12.34 6.35 5.63
C ASN A 24 -13.37 5.27 5.34
N GLN A 25 -13.11 4.05 5.78
CA GLN A 25 -14.05 2.95 5.61
C GLN A 25 -14.15 2.10 6.87
N ASN A 26 -15.33 1.53 7.06
CA ASN A 26 -15.57 0.54 8.09
C ASN A 26 -16.27 -0.66 7.43
N LEU A 27 -15.52 -1.75 7.31
CA LEU A 27 -15.94 -2.97 6.64
C LEU A 27 -16.32 -4.05 7.66
N TYR A 28 -17.40 -4.76 7.35
CA TYR A 28 -17.83 -5.93 8.10
C TYR A 28 -18.36 -6.98 7.14
N GLN A 29 -18.08 -8.24 7.44
CA GLN A 29 -18.64 -9.39 6.77
C GLN A 29 -19.53 -10.17 7.74
N VAL A 30 -20.47 -10.92 7.19
CA VAL A 30 -21.40 -11.78 7.95
C VAL A 30 -21.25 -13.19 7.43
N GLY A 31 -21.00 -14.14 8.33
CA GLY A 31 -20.89 -15.56 7.99
C GLY A 31 -22.23 -16.19 7.56
N PRO A 32 -22.20 -17.42 7.00
CA PRO A 32 -21.01 -18.25 6.87
C PRO A 32 -20.22 -17.87 5.60
N VAL A 33 -18.90 -17.96 5.68
CA VAL A 33 -18.04 -17.82 4.50
C VAL A 33 -18.06 -19.16 3.76
N ASN A 34 -18.91 -19.27 2.73
CA ASN A 34 -19.03 -20.47 1.91
C ASN A 34 -18.12 -20.36 0.66
N GLY A 35 -17.04 -21.14 0.60
CA GLY A 35 -16.15 -21.29 -0.56
C GLY A 35 -14.66 -21.00 -0.31
N GLY A 36 -13.77 -21.95 -0.62
CA GLY A 36 -12.33 -21.91 -0.37
C GLY A 36 -11.79 -23.28 0.10
N LEU A 37 -10.47 -23.49 0.08
CA LEU A 37 -9.85 -24.71 0.64
C LEU A 37 -9.66 -24.51 2.15
N PHE A 38 -10.60 -24.99 2.94
CA PHE A 38 -10.65 -24.78 4.38
C PHE A 38 -10.23 -26.05 5.12
N LEU A 39 -9.01 -26.05 5.66
CA LEU A 39 -8.40 -27.24 6.29
C LEU A 39 -8.26 -27.13 7.82
N THR A 40 -8.71 -26.04 8.45
CA THR A 40 -8.50 -25.78 9.89
C THR A 40 -9.78 -25.42 10.66
N ALA A 41 -9.82 -25.79 11.94
CA ALA A 41 -10.94 -25.58 12.86
C ALA A 41 -11.14 -24.11 13.30
N GLU A 42 -10.22 -23.22 12.94
CA GLU A 42 -10.23 -21.78 13.26
C GLU A 42 -11.47 -21.04 12.71
N LEU A 43 -12.16 -21.62 11.73
CA LEU A 43 -13.34 -21.02 11.08
C LEU A 43 -14.65 -21.20 11.84
N THR A 44 -14.68 -21.97 12.93
CA THR A 44 -15.85 -22.07 13.82
C THR A 44 -16.29 -20.69 14.34
N ARG A 45 -15.36 -19.72 14.39
CA ARG A 45 -15.60 -18.34 14.81
C ARG A 45 -16.40 -17.49 13.79
N PHE A 46 -16.57 -17.96 12.55
CA PHE A 46 -17.28 -17.25 11.48
C PHE A 46 -18.55 -17.98 11.02
N GLY A 47 -19.30 -18.54 11.97
CA GLY A 47 -20.56 -19.25 11.72
C GLY A 47 -21.67 -18.36 11.11
N PRO A 48 -22.79 -18.98 10.71
CA PRO A 48 -23.92 -18.24 10.14
C PRO A 48 -24.39 -17.08 11.00
N GLY A 49 -24.49 -15.88 10.42
CA GLY A 49 -24.94 -14.67 11.11
C GLY A 49 -23.87 -13.98 11.99
N VAL A 50 -22.68 -14.56 12.15
CA VAL A 50 -21.60 -13.92 12.92
C VAL A 50 -20.99 -12.78 12.11
N ARG A 51 -20.93 -11.59 12.71
CA ARG A 51 -20.32 -10.40 12.10
C ARG A 51 -18.88 -10.25 12.55
N PHE A 52 -17.97 -10.06 11.60
CA PHE A 52 -16.56 -9.83 11.86
C PHE A 52 -15.98 -8.73 10.97
N VAL A 53 -14.84 -8.17 11.38
CA VAL A 53 -14.09 -7.17 10.61
C VAL A 53 -13.01 -7.94 9.84
N PRO A 54 -13.06 -7.95 8.51
CA PRO A 54 -12.08 -8.71 7.73
C PRO A 54 -10.76 -7.93 7.59
N ASP A 55 -9.68 -8.60 7.19
CA ASP A 55 -8.37 -7.98 6.97
C ASP A 55 -8.35 -6.89 5.88
N GLN A 56 -9.39 -6.78 5.05
CA GLN A 56 -9.51 -5.67 4.07
C GLN A 56 -10.08 -4.38 4.68
N ASP A 57 -10.44 -4.36 5.97
CA ASP A 57 -10.84 -3.14 6.67
C ASP A 57 -9.65 -2.19 6.85
N GLN A 58 -9.23 -1.51 5.79
CA GLN A 58 -8.20 -0.49 5.89
C GLN A 58 -8.87 0.83 6.30
N ARG A 59 -8.97 1.08 7.61
CA ARG A 59 -9.89 2.06 8.19
C ARG A 59 -9.70 3.50 7.71
N ASN A 60 -8.44 3.92 7.61
CA ASN A 60 -8.07 5.20 7.02
C ASN A 60 -6.96 4.96 6.00
N SER A 61 -7.17 5.52 4.81
CA SER A 61 -6.19 5.55 3.73
C SER A 61 -6.10 6.97 3.20
N GLY A 62 -4.88 7.47 3.03
CA GLY A 62 -4.62 8.75 2.40
C GLY A 62 -3.55 8.61 1.35
N ALA A 63 -3.65 9.37 0.26
CA ALA A 63 -2.59 9.47 -0.73
C ALA A 63 -2.48 10.89 -1.26
N PHE A 64 -1.28 11.31 -1.59
CA PHE A 64 -1.04 12.57 -2.27
C PHE A 64 0.04 12.39 -3.32
N GLY A 65 0.03 13.27 -4.31
CA GLY A 65 1.09 13.36 -5.30
C GLY A 65 1.28 14.80 -5.75
N VAL A 66 2.52 15.15 -6.03
CA VAL A 66 2.91 16.42 -6.64
C VAL A 66 3.86 16.10 -7.78
N ALA A 67 3.61 16.68 -8.94
CA ALA A 67 4.48 16.57 -10.10
C ALA A 67 4.84 17.95 -10.63
N TYR A 68 6.05 18.06 -11.16
CA TYR A 68 6.54 19.22 -11.87
C TYR A 68 7.03 18.80 -13.26
N HIS A 69 6.60 19.50 -14.30
CA HIS A 69 7.01 19.30 -15.68
C HIS A 69 7.64 20.58 -16.24
N HIS A 70 8.96 20.52 -16.47
CA HIS A 70 9.70 21.57 -17.16
C HIS A 70 9.65 21.34 -18.68
N ARG A 71 8.61 21.90 -19.30
CA ARG A 71 8.32 21.71 -20.74
C ARG A 71 9.49 22.00 -21.68
N PRO A 72 10.32 23.06 -21.49
CA PRO A 72 11.42 23.34 -22.41
C PRO A 72 12.49 22.24 -22.48
N SER A 73 12.74 21.52 -21.38
CA SER A 73 13.74 20.44 -21.35
C SER A 73 13.11 19.03 -21.38
N GLY A 74 11.78 18.92 -21.40
CA GLY A 74 11.07 17.65 -21.27
C GLY A 74 11.33 16.91 -19.94
N LEU A 75 11.91 17.58 -18.94
CA LEU A 75 12.18 17.01 -17.61
C LEU A 75 10.89 17.04 -16.79
N TRP A 76 10.58 15.93 -16.13
CA TRP A 76 9.54 15.90 -15.12
C TRP A 76 10.01 15.16 -13.87
N VAL A 77 9.46 15.58 -12.73
CA VAL A 77 9.72 15.00 -11.42
C VAL A 77 8.37 14.82 -10.73
N ALA A 78 8.14 13.67 -10.13
CA ALA A 78 6.97 13.40 -9.31
C ALA A 78 7.38 12.87 -7.94
N PHE A 79 6.65 13.30 -6.92
CA PHE A 79 6.75 12.81 -5.56
C PHE A 79 5.35 12.40 -5.10
N ALA A 80 5.23 11.22 -4.53
CA ALA A 80 3.98 10.71 -4.00
C ALA A 80 4.16 10.16 -2.60
N GLY A 81 3.08 10.18 -1.83
CA GLY A 81 3.04 9.54 -0.52
C GLY A 81 1.69 8.90 -0.28
N ARG A 82 1.71 7.76 0.42
CA ARG A 82 0.51 7.01 0.84
C ARG A 82 0.58 6.70 2.33
N HIS A 83 -0.51 6.92 3.04
CA HIS A 83 -0.67 6.55 4.44
C HIS A 83 -1.79 5.54 4.60
N GLU A 84 -1.52 4.51 5.39
CA GLU A 84 -2.47 3.46 5.72
C GLU A 84 -2.44 3.26 7.24
N SER A 85 -3.60 3.36 7.91
CA SER A 85 -3.79 3.06 9.33
C SER A 85 -3.64 1.57 9.72
N GLY A 86 -3.26 0.70 8.77
CA GLY A 86 -3.14 -0.74 8.96
C GLY A 86 -4.46 -1.52 8.98
N ALA A 87 -4.39 -2.76 8.47
CA ALA A 87 -5.45 -3.76 8.46
C ALA A 87 -5.58 -4.48 9.82
N PRO A 88 -6.74 -5.04 10.18
CA PRO A 88 -6.87 -5.95 11.32
C PRO A 88 -5.89 -7.13 11.25
N LEU A 89 -5.40 -7.56 12.41
CA LEU A 89 -4.66 -8.81 12.54
C LEU A 89 -5.65 -9.97 12.66
N GLU A 90 -5.36 -11.07 11.99
CA GLU A 90 -6.15 -12.30 12.10
C GLU A 90 -5.44 -13.36 12.94
N ILE A 91 -4.93 -12.95 14.11
CA ILE A 91 -4.24 -13.84 15.06
C ILE A 91 -5.11 -14.16 16.27
N ASP A 92 -5.02 -15.39 16.75
CA ASP A 92 -5.60 -15.76 18.05
C ASP A 92 -4.88 -15.00 19.17
N PRO A 93 -5.60 -14.44 20.17
CA PRO A 93 -4.98 -13.86 21.36
C PRO A 93 -3.92 -14.74 22.02
N ASP A 94 -4.13 -16.06 22.08
CA ASP A 94 -3.23 -17.01 22.72
C ASP A 94 -1.92 -17.22 21.92
N ASP A 95 -1.94 -16.89 20.63
CA ASP A 95 -0.80 -17.04 19.73
C ASP A 95 0.08 -15.79 19.62
N ARG A 96 -0.29 -14.69 20.28
CA ARG A 96 0.44 -13.40 20.22
C ARG A 96 1.91 -13.55 20.60
N GLU A 97 2.19 -14.23 21.71
CA GLU A 97 3.58 -14.43 22.16
C GLU A 97 4.39 -15.25 21.16
N ARG A 98 3.78 -16.28 20.57
CA ARG A 98 4.43 -17.12 19.54
C ARG A 98 4.76 -16.30 18.30
N VAL A 99 3.84 -15.42 17.87
CA VAL A 99 4.04 -14.50 16.75
C VAL A 99 5.19 -13.53 17.02
N VAL A 100 5.20 -12.89 18.20
CA VAL A 100 6.26 -11.96 18.62
C VAL A 100 7.63 -12.64 18.61
N ARG A 101 7.72 -13.85 19.18
CA ARG A 101 8.97 -14.64 19.18
C ARG A 101 9.43 -14.96 17.76
N ARG A 102 8.52 -15.39 16.88
CA ARG A 102 8.85 -15.73 15.48
C ARG A 102 9.39 -14.53 14.71
N LEU A 103 8.74 -13.36 14.83
CA LEU A 103 9.19 -12.13 14.18
C LEU A 103 10.57 -11.72 14.69
N THR A 104 10.78 -11.80 16.00
CA THR A 104 12.09 -11.48 16.62
C THR A 104 13.19 -12.43 16.13
N GLN A 105 12.90 -13.72 16.02
CA GLN A 105 13.83 -14.73 15.47
C GLN A 105 14.17 -14.48 13.99
N GLN A 106 13.26 -13.87 13.23
CA GLN A 106 13.49 -13.45 11.85
C GLN A 106 14.23 -12.10 11.76
N GLY A 107 14.66 -11.52 12.88
CA GLY A 107 15.36 -10.24 12.94
C GLY A 107 14.43 -9.02 12.78
N LEU A 108 13.12 -9.23 12.80
CA LEU A 108 12.14 -8.15 12.74
C LEU A 108 11.83 -7.63 14.14
N VAL A 109 11.68 -6.33 14.27
CA VAL A 109 11.12 -5.71 15.48
C VAL A 109 9.59 -5.79 15.37
N PRO A 110 8.89 -6.58 16.21
CA PRO A 110 7.45 -6.80 16.05
C PRO A 110 6.65 -5.50 16.06
N ASP A 111 7.00 -4.58 16.97
CA ASP A 111 6.36 -3.27 17.11
C ASP A 111 6.66 -2.32 15.94
N ALA A 112 7.57 -2.66 15.03
CA ALA A 112 7.79 -1.90 13.81
C ALA A 112 6.76 -2.22 12.72
N VAL A 113 6.15 -3.41 12.77
CA VAL A 113 5.24 -3.93 11.73
C VAL A 113 3.83 -4.23 12.24
N LEU A 114 3.66 -4.52 13.54
CA LEU A 114 2.37 -4.78 14.18
C LEU A 114 2.06 -3.74 15.27
N ASP A 115 0.77 -3.50 15.49
CA ASP A 115 0.20 -2.77 16.62
C ASP A 115 -0.72 -3.75 17.37
N LEU A 116 -0.11 -4.49 18.32
CA LEU A 116 -0.79 -5.56 19.04
C LEU A 116 -1.83 -5.05 20.04
N GLU A 117 -1.69 -3.81 20.52
CA GLU A 117 -2.67 -3.16 21.39
C GLU A 117 -3.97 -2.91 20.63
N ARG A 118 -3.87 -2.40 19.39
CA ARG A 118 -5.05 -2.19 18.54
C ARG A 118 -5.49 -3.44 17.78
N GLY A 119 -4.68 -4.50 17.79
CA GLY A 119 -4.92 -5.71 17.01
C GLY A 119 -4.89 -5.43 15.50
N ARG A 120 -3.98 -4.55 15.06
CA ARG A 120 -3.84 -4.15 13.65
C ARG A 120 -2.40 -4.24 13.20
N VAL A 121 -2.18 -4.32 11.89
CA VAL A 121 -0.90 -3.99 11.28
C VAL A 121 -0.55 -2.56 11.68
N ARG A 122 0.74 -2.29 11.90
CA ARG A 122 1.17 -0.96 12.31
C ARG A 122 0.88 0.09 11.22
N PRO A 123 0.30 1.24 11.56
CA PRO A 123 0.14 2.35 10.63
C PRO A 123 1.47 2.74 9.97
N ARG A 124 1.41 3.04 8.68
CA ARG A 124 2.60 3.37 7.88
C ARG A 124 2.33 4.47 6.88
N THR A 125 3.40 5.17 6.55
CA THR A 125 3.47 6.07 5.40
C THR A 125 4.62 5.62 4.52
N LEU A 126 4.35 5.50 3.22
CA LEU A 126 5.35 5.22 2.19
C LEU A 126 5.46 6.43 1.27
N PHE A 127 6.65 6.66 0.74
CA PHE A 127 6.95 7.76 -0.15
C PHE A 127 7.68 7.23 -1.37
N ASP A 128 7.32 7.76 -2.54
CA ASP A 128 7.86 7.34 -3.83
C ASP A 128 8.30 8.57 -4.62
N VAL A 129 9.39 8.44 -5.38
CA VAL A 129 9.91 9.49 -6.26
C VAL A 129 10.10 8.93 -7.65
N SER A 130 9.68 9.69 -8.65
CA SER A 130 9.90 9.38 -10.06
C SER A 130 10.51 10.59 -10.76
N VAL A 131 11.52 10.35 -11.60
CA VAL A 131 12.16 11.36 -12.44
C VAL A 131 12.20 10.85 -13.86
N GLY A 132 11.81 11.66 -14.83
CA GLY A 132 11.93 11.31 -16.23
C GLY A 132 12.29 12.49 -17.12
N ILE A 133 12.85 12.19 -18.27
CA ILE A 133 13.28 13.18 -19.25
C ILE A 133 13.03 12.68 -20.67
N GLU A 134 12.54 13.56 -21.54
CA GLU A 134 12.58 13.35 -22.98
C GLU A 134 13.99 13.70 -23.49
N LEU A 135 14.76 12.69 -23.88
CA LEU A 135 16.16 12.85 -24.29
C LEU A 135 16.28 13.50 -25.68
N PHE A 136 15.43 13.07 -26.61
CA PHE A 136 15.28 13.74 -27.90
C PHE A 136 13.94 13.39 -28.54
N SER A 137 13.44 14.33 -29.33
CA SER A 137 12.25 14.20 -30.17
C SER A 137 12.60 14.64 -31.58
N LYS A 138 12.60 13.71 -32.55
CA LYS A 138 12.75 13.98 -33.99
C LYS A 138 11.49 13.51 -34.71
N GLU A 139 11.31 13.94 -35.96
CA GLU A 139 10.08 13.70 -36.75
C GLU A 139 9.62 12.22 -36.74
N ARG A 140 10.56 11.26 -36.77
CA ARG A 140 10.27 9.82 -36.84
C ARG A 140 10.47 9.05 -35.53
N VAL A 141 11.22 9.61 -34.57
CA VAL A 141 11.63 8.89 -33.35
C VAL A 141 11.70 9.83 -32.16
N ALA A 142 11.11 9.41 -31.03
CA ALA A 142 11.31 10.02 -29.72
C ALA A 142 11.89 9.00 -28.73
N LEU A 143 12.83 9.45 -27.90
CA LEU A 143 13.43 8.67 -26.82
C LEU A 143 13.23 9.38 -25.48
N GLY A 144 12.73 8.63 -24.49
CA GLY A 144 12.64 9.08 -23.10
C GLY A 144 13.27 8.08 -22.14
N ALA A 145 13.76 8.60 -21.01
CA ALA A 145 14.28 7.82 -19.90
C ALA A 145 13.55 8.18 -18.60
N GLN A 146 13.37 7.20 -17.72
CA GLN A 146 12.72 7.37 -16.42
C GLN A 146 13.42 6.50 -15.37
N LEU A 147 13.48 7.02 -14.15
CA LEU A 147 13.95 6.35 -12.94
C LEU A 147 12.87 6.50 -11.86
N ASP A 148 12.53 5.40 -11.22
CA ASP A 148 11.57 5.33 -10.13
C ASP A 148 12.23 4.75 -8.89
N VAL A 149 11.96 5.36 -7.74
CA VAL A 149 12.36 4.87 -6.42
C VAL A 149 11.10 4.75 -5.56
N GLU A 150 10.66 3.50 -5.36
CA GLU A 150 9.52 3.17 -4.52
C GLU A 150 9.98 2.79 -3.11
N ASN A 151 9.16 3.09 -2.10
CA ASN A 151 9.51 2.96 -0.69
C ASN A 151 10.84 3.68 -0.39
N LEU A 152 10.89 4.97 -0.69
CA LEU A 152 12.06 5.84 -0.57
C LEU A 152 12.73 5.76 0.81
N THR A 153 11.96 5.59 1.88
CA THR A 153 12.48 5.50 3.25
C THR A 153 12.95 4.09 3.65
N ASP A 154 12.86 3.11 2.74
CA ASP A 154 13.19 1.70 2.98
C ASP A 154 12.51 1.12 4.23
N ARG A 155 11.21 1.41 4.38
CA ARG A 155 10.45 0.95 5.53
C ARG A 155 10.03 -0.50 5.32
N ILE A 156 10.25 -1.34 6.32
CA ILE A 156 9.67 -2.69 6.34
C ILE A 156 8.20 -2.56 6.75
N PHE A 157 7.32 -3.23 6.02
CA PHE A 157 5.89 -3.25 6.33
C PHE A 157 5.22 -4.54 5.86
N VAL A 158 3.97 -4.72 6.30
CA VAL A 158 3.16 -5.90 6.02
C VAL A 158 1.79 -5.44 5.50
N TYR A 159 1.27 -6.03 4.43
CA TYR A 159 -0.08 -5.72 3.94
C TYR A 159 -1.16 -6.34 4.83
N ASN A 160 -1.02 -7.65 5.12
CA ASN A 160 -1.86 -8.40 6.03
C ASN A 160 -1.02 -9.40 6.83
N PHE A 161 -1.48 -9.73 8.03
CA PHE A 161 -0.75 -10.61 8.94
C PHE A 161 -1.68 -11.65 9.54
N GLY A 162 -1.28 -12.92 9.38
CA GLY A 162 -2.01 -14.06 9.94
C GLY A 162 -3.36 -14.33 9.28
N ASN A 163 -3.63 -13.83 8.08
CA ASN A 163 -4.89 -14.12 7.40
C ASN A 163 -4.99 -15.63 7.11
N PRO A 164 -6.08 -16.33 7.52
CA PRO A 164 -6.25 -17.78 7.29
C PRO A 164 -6.48 -18.11 5.81
N PHE A 165 -6.95 -17.16 5.00
CA PHE A 165 -7.18 -17.27 3.56
C PHE A 165 -5.95 -16.89 2.72
N ALA A 166 -5.19 -15.87 3.15
CA ALA A 166 -4.12 -15.28 2.35
C ALA A 166 -2.71 -15.40 2.99
N GLY A 167 -2.61 -15.80 4.26
CA GLY A 167 -1.35 -15.83 4.99
C GLY A 167 -0.85 -14.44 5.39
N THR A 168 0.47 -14.26 5.38
CA THR A 168 1.14 -13.00 5.73
C THR A 168 1.90 -12.48 4.51
N HIS A 169 1.63 -11.23 4.10
CA HIS A 169 2.29 -10.62 2.96
C HIS A 169 3.12 -9.40 3.35
N PHE A 170 4.42 -9.49 3.12
CA PHE A 170 5.34 -8.38 3.32
C PHE A 170 5.33 -7.43 2.12
N GLY A 171 5.56 -6.16 2.42
CA GLY A 171 5.84 -5.14 1.43
C GLY A 171 7.19 -5.35 0.75
N HIS A 172 7.38 -4.72 -0.42
CA HIS A 172 8.69 -4.65 -1.04
C HIS A 172 9.64 -3.76 -0.20
N PRO A 173 10.94 -4.09 -0.13
CA PRO A 173 11.95 -3.16 0.35
C PRO A 173 12.05 -1.98 -0.62
N ARG A 174 12.95 -1.01 -0.39
CA ARG A 174 13.21 0.03 -1.39
C ARG A 174 13.47 -0.58 -2.76
N LEU A 175 12.67 -0.18 -3.73
CA LEU A 175 12.74 -0.69 -5.10
C LEU A 175 13.16 0.43 -6.03
N VAL A 176 14.23 0.19 -6.80
CA VAL A 176 14.69 1.10 -7.83
C VAL A 176 14.40 0.47 -9.19
N SER A 177 13.71 1.20 -10.06
CA SER A 177 13.43 0.73 -11.42
C SER A 177 13.76 1.81 -12.45
N SER A 178 14.10 1.37 -13.66
CA SER A 178 14.45 2.26 -14.77
C SER A 178 13.69 1.86 -16.02
N ARG A 179 13.27 2.84 -16.82
CA ARG A 179 12.52 2.63 -18.06
C ARG A 179 13.08 3.46 -19.19
N LEU A 180 13.22 2.84 -20.35
CA LEU A 180 13.49 3.52 -21.62
C LEU A 180 12.26 3.38 -22.52
N LYS A 181 11.83 4.49 -23.12
CA LYS A 181 10.69 4.52 -24.04
C LYS A 181 11.15 5.02 -25.41
N LEU A 182 11.06 4.16 -26.41
CA LEU A 182 11.25 4.48 -27.81
C LEU A 182 9.87 4.55 -28.49
N THR A 183 9.57 5.69 -29.11
CA THR A 183 8.31 5.87 -29.86
C THR A 183 8.64 6.17 -31.31
N PHE A 184 8.06 5.38 -32.22
CA PHE A 184 8.16 5.57 -33.67
C PHE A 184 6.89 6.24 -34.17
N ARG A 185 7.02 7.24 -35.05
CA ARG A 185 5.89 7.93 -35.70
C ARG A 185 5.85 7.61 -37.18
#